data_AF-A0A350LXQ2-F1
#
_entry.id   AF-A0A350LXQ2-F1
#
_cell.length_a   1.000
_cell.length_b   1.000
_cell.length_c   1.000
_cell.angle_alpha   90.00
_cell.angle_beta   90.00
_cell.angle_gamma   90.00
#
_symmetry.space_group_name_H-M   'P 1'
#
loop_
_entity.id
_entity.type
_entity.pdbx_description
1 polymer ?
#
loop_
_entity_poly.entity_id
_entity_poly.type
_entity_poly.pdbx_seq_one_letter_code
_entity_poly.pdbx_strand_id
1 'polypeptide(L)' 'MIRRFGESPRPDVAYRLRPGAYAILPHRGRLLVTHQADPLPELQLPGGGIDPGESPVQALYREVFEETG' A
#
# COMPACT_ATOMS: atom_id res chain seq x y z
N MET A 1 -17.37 -1.44 11.46
CA MET A 1 -16.86 -0.36 10.57
C MET A 1 -15.35 -0.33 10.71
N ILE A 2 -14.59 -0.32 9.61
CA ILE A 2 -13.12 -0.26 9.65
C ILE A 2 -12.70 1.17 10.03
N ARG A 3 -11.73 1.31 10.94
CA ARG A 3 -11.17 2.60 11.35
C ARG A 3 -10.52 3.28 10.14
N ARG A 4 -10.84 4.56 9.91
CA ARG A 4 -10.22 5.38 8.86
C ARG A 4 -9.06 6.19 9.46
N PHE A 5 -8.00 6.34 8.68
CA PHE A 5 -6.82 7.13 9.03
C PHE A 5 -6.64 8.27 8.02
N GLY A 6 -5.92 9.32 8.44
CA GLY A 6 -5.72 10.54 7.65
C GLY A 6 -6.69 11.67 7.99
N GLU A 7 -6.50 12.80 7.33
CA GLU A 7 -7.39 13.96 7.44
C GLU A 7 -8.78 13.66 6.88
N SER A 8 -9.78 14.43 7.33
CA SER A 8 -11.13 14.31 6.77
C SER A 8 -11.14 14.76 5.31
N PRO A 9 -11.84 14.04 4.40
CA PRO A 9 -11.94 14.46 3.01
C PRO A 9 -12.48 15.88 2.88
N ARG A 10 -11.81 16.70 2.09
CA ARG A 10 -12.23 18.06 1.80
C ARG A 10 -13.48 18.07 0.90
N PRO A 11 -14.53 18.84 1.23
CA PRO A 11 -15.77 18.84 0.45
C PRO A 11 -15.61 19.49 -0.94
N ASP A 12 -14.59 20.34 -1.11
CA ASP A 12 -14.28 21.05 -2.35
C ASP A 12 -13.34 20.27 -3.28
N VAL A 13 -12.93 19.05 -2.91
CA VAL A 13 -12.02 18.20 -3.69
C VAL A 13 -12.74 16.94 -4.15
N ALA A 14 -12.69 16.65 -5.45
CA ALA A 14 -13.19 15.40 -6.02
C ALA A 14 -12.15 14.28 -5.85
N TYR A 15 -12.26 13.51 -4.77
CA TYR A 15 -11.38 12.36 -4.53
C TYR A 15 -11.72 11.18 -5.45
N ARG A 16 -10.68 10.53 -5.98
CA ARG A 16 -10.82 9.27 -6.72
C ARG A 16 -10.48 8.10 -5.81
N LEU A 17 -11.28 7.04 -5.87
CA LEU A 17 -10.95 5.79 -5.20
C LEU A 17 -9.75 5.14 -5.90
N ARG A 18 -8.71 4.87 -5.11
CA ARG A 18 -7.51 4.13 -5.53
C ARG A 18 -7.31 2.99 -4.54
N PRO A 19 -7.86 1.80 -4.82
CA PRO A 19 -7.68 0.67 -3.93
C PRO A 19 -6.22 0.19 -4.00
N GLY A 20 -5.70 -0.27 -2.88
CA GLY A 20 -4.36 -0.82 -2.77
C GLY A 20 -4.37 -2.15 -2.04
N ALA A 21 -3.32 -2.94 -2.25
CA ALA A 21 -3.10 -4.22 -1.57
C ALA A 21 -1.72 -4.20 -0.92
N TYR A 22 -1.65 -4.56 0.36
CA TYR A 22 -0.43 -4.50 1.17
C TYR A 22 -0.21 -5.82 1.90
N ALA A 23 1.04 -6.28 1.96
CA ALA A 23 1.42 -7.57 2.49
C ALA A 23 1.89 -7.46 3.94
N ILE A 24 1.53 -8.45 4.77
CA ILE A 24 2.15 -8.69 6.07
C ILE A 24 3.02 -9.93 5.92
N LEU A 25 4.34 -9.75 5.93
CA LEU A 25 5.32 -10.81 5.69
C LEU A 25 6.19 -11.04 6.92
N PRO A 26 5.76 -11.91 7.85
CA PRO A 26 6.52 -12.22 9.05
C PRO A 26 7.66 -13.21 8.78
N HIS A 27 8.83 -12.93 9.35
CA HIS A 27 9.98 -13.83 9.34
C HIS A 27 10.82 -13.68 10.60
N ARG A 28 11.00 -14.78 11.34
CA ARG A 28 11.83 -14.84 12.57
C ARG A 28 11.52 -13.72 13.58
N GLY A 29 10.23 -13.50 13.85
CA GLY A 29 9.77 -12.48 14.80
C GLY A 29 9.90 -11.03 14.30
N ARG A 30 10.18 -10.83 13.01
CA ARG A 30 10.21 -9.52 12.35
C ARG A 30 9.18 -9.46 11.22
N LEU A 31 8.87 -8.26 10.75
CA LEU A 31 8.07 -8.01 9.56
C LEU A 31 8.95 -7.38 8.48
N LEU A 32 8.75 -7.77 7.22
CA LEU A 32 9.32 -7.05 6.08
C LEU A 32 8.59 -5.71 5.91
N VAL A 33 9.37 -4.66 5.67
CA VAL A 33 8.90 -3.31 5.36
C VAL A 33 9.74 -2.75 4.20
N THR A 34 9.15 -1.84 3.44
CA THR A 34 9.85 -1.05 2.42
C THR A 34 10.13 0.35 2.97
N HIS A 35 11.15 1.01 2.42
CA HIS A 35 11.51 2.39 2.78
C HIS A 35 11.41 3.27 1.53
N GLN A 36 10.38 4.11 1.49
CA GLN A 36 10.23 5.12 0.45
C GLN A 36 11.01 6.37 0.88
N ALA A 37 12.03 6.76 0.11
CA ALA A 37 12.91 7.87 0.49
C ALA A 37 12.33 9.26 0.20
N ASP A 38 11.55 9.40 -0.87
CA ASP A 38 10.99 10.66 -1.38
C ASP A 38 9.47 10.55 -1.57
N PRO A 39 8.71 11.66 -1.44
CA PRO A 39 9.13 13.01 -1.06
C PRO A 39 9.39 13.19 0.45
N LEU A 40 8.93 12.25 1.28
CA LEU A 40 9.22 12.18 2.71
C LEU A 40 9.59 10.74 3.05
N PRO A 41 10.67 10.51 3.82
CA PRO A 41 11.05 9.17 4.27
C PRO A 41 9.94 8.50 5.07
N GLU A 42 9.46 7.36 4.58
CA GLU A 42 8.40 6.58 5.24
C GLU A 42 8.72 5.08 5.19
N LEU A 43 8.43 4.40 6.29
CA LEU A 43 8.40 2.94 6.35
C LEU A 43 6.98 2.45 6.03
N GLN A 44 6.88 1.57 5.05
CA GLN A 44 5.61 1.07 4.55
C GLN A 44 5.59 -0.45 4.54
N LEU A 45 4.38 -1.03 4.50
CA LEU A 45 4.23 -2.43 4.16
C LEU A 45 4.50 -2.60 2.66
N PRO A 46 5.15 -3.69 2.23
CA PRO A 46 5.30 -3.97 0.81
C PRO A 46 3.93 -4.06 0.13
N GLY A 47 3.77 -3.41 -1.01
CA GLY A 47 2.48 -3.31 -1.68
C GLY A 47 2.19 -1.92 -2.23
N GLY A 48 1.11 -1.84 -3.02
CA GLY A 48 0.81 -0.63 -3.75
C GLY A 48 -0.59 -0.61 -4.34
N GLY A 49 -0.75 0.19 -5.40
CA GLY A 49 -2.03 0.39 -6.07
C GLY A 49 -2.45 -0.85 -6.85
N ILE A 50 -3.75 -1.13 -6.89
CA ILE A 50 -4.31 -2.14 -7.78
C ILE A 50 -4.56 -1.48 -9.14
N ASP A 51 -3.93 -1.99 -10.18
CA ASP A 51 -4.09 -1.47 -11.54
C ASP A 51 -5.42 -1.94 -12.18
N PRO A 52 -5.92 -1.23 -13.21
CA PRO A 52 -7.13 -1.63 -13.90
C PRO A 52 -7.04 -3.06 -14.46
N GLY A 53 -7.96 -3.92 -14.02
CA GLY A 53 -8.01 -5.32 -14.43
C GLY A 53 -7.27 -6.30 -13.52
N GLU A 54 -6.53 -5.82 -12.52
CA GLU A 54 -5.92 -6.68 -11.51
C GLU A 54 -6.92 -7.07 -10.42
N SER A 55 -6.86 -8.33 -9.99
CA SER A 55 -7.39 -8.70 -8.68
C SER A 55 -6.46 -8.20 -7.57
N PRO A 56 -6.95 -8.00 -6.33
CA PRO A 56 -6.10 -7.60 -5.20
C PRO A 56 -4.89 -8.52 -4.98
N VAL A 57 -5.05 -9.83 -5.23
CA VAL A 57 -3.98 -10.82 -5.06
C VAL A 57 -2.92 -10.67 -6.16
N GLN A 58 -3.32 -10.40 -7.42
CA GLN A 58 -2.37 -10.17 -8.51
C GLN A 58 -1.52 -8.93 -8.27
N ALA A 59 -2.16 -7.80 -7.91
CA ALA A 59 -1.46 -6.58 -7.54
C ALA A 59 -0.49 -6.83 -6.39
N LEU A 60 -0.92 -7.56 -5.35
CA LEU A 60 -0.07 -7.88 -4.21
C LEU A 60 1.19 -8.67 -4.61
N TYR A 61 1.06 -9.67 -5.48
CA TYR A 61 2.23 -10.43 -5.96
C TYR A 61 3.17 -9.57 -6.80
N ARG A 62 2.64 -8.73 -7.70
CA ARG A 62 3.43 -7.82 -8.53
C ARG A 62 4.23 -6.85 -7.68
N GLU A 63 3.55 -6.12 -6.79
CA GLU A 63 4.16 -5.08 -5.95
C GLU A 63 5.25 -5.67 -5.03
N VAL A 64 4.97 -6.79 -4.35
CA VAL A 64 5.97 -7.41 -3.47
C VAL A 64 7.21 -7.85 -4.25
N PHE A 65 7.04 -8.40 -5.44
CA PHE A 65 8.16 -8.79 -6.29
C PHE A 65 8.95 -7.57 -6.80
N GLU A 66 8.27 -6.51 -7.25
CA GLU A 66 8.90 -5.28 -7.74
C GLU A 66 9.73 -4.58 -6.64
N GLU A 67 9.22 -4.56 -5.40
CA GLU A 67 9.87 -3.85 -4.30
C GLU A 67 10.95 -4.67 -3.56
N THR A 68 10.88 -6.00 -3.61
CA THR A 68 11.70 -6.87 -2.75
C THR A 68 12.52 -7.93 -3.51
N GLY A 69 12.32 -8.07 -4.83
CA GLY A 69 12.93 -9.11 -5.67
C GLY A 69 12.23 -10.46 -5.58
#